data_AF-W1YEK4-F1
#
_entry.id   AF-W1YEK4-F1
#
_cell.length_a   1.000
_cell.length_b   1.000
_cell.length_c   1.000
_cell.angle_alpha   90.00
_cell.angle_beta   90.00
_cell.angle_gamma   90.00
#
_symmetry.space_group_name_H-M   'P 1'
#
loop_
_entity.id
_entity.type
_entity.pdbx_description
1 polymer ?
#
loop_
_entity_poly.entity_id
_entity_poly.type
_entity_poly.pdbx_seq_one_letter_code
_entity_poly.pdbx_strand_id
1 'polypeptide(L)' 'ERNTTPKLAQEKNLAAFRGYSCDTATKLSLRCMFVRQGGAEDNPQRTLKEQNIFAVLKQLGFSSDLYAMQSEMWFYSN' A
#
# COMPACT_ATOMS: atom_id res chain seq x y z
N GLU A 1 10.43 4.78 27.93
CA GLU A 1 10.24 4.68 26.46
C GLU A 1 9.30 5.81 26.01
N ARG A 2 9.45 6.37 24.80
CA ARG A 2 8.58 7.47 24.33
C ARG A 2 7.31 6.89 23.67
N ASN A 3 6.14 7.36 24.08
CA ASN A 3 4.87 7.05 23.40
C ASN A 3 4.68 8.00 22.20
N THR A 4 4.99 7.52 20.99
CA THR A 4 4.94 8.32 19.75
C THR A 4 3.58 8.26 19.04
N THR A 5 2.67 7.38 19.46
CA THR A 5 1.33 7.22 18.86
C THR A 5 0.21 7.24 19.92
N PRO A 6 0.17 8.23 20.83
CA PRO A 6 -0.68 8.18 22.02
C PRO A 6 -2.18 8.20 21.71
N LYS A 7 -2.59 8.77 20.58
CA LYS A 7 -3.99 8.78 20.14
C LYS A 7 -4.39 7.43 19.52
N LEU A 8 -3.59 6.93 18.57
CA LEU A 8 -3.84 5.65 17.91
C LEU A 8 -3.87 4.48 18.91
N ALA A 9 -3.01 4.51 19.94
CA ALA A 9 -2.97 3.48 20.98
C ALA A 9 -4.25 3.37 21.84
N GLN A 10 -5.15 4.35 21.78
CA GLN A 10 -6.43 4.35 22.52
C GLN A 10 -7.59 3.76 21.71
N GLU A 11 -7.39 3.48 20.42
CA GLU A 11 -8.44 3.00 19.53
C GLU A 11 -8.90 1.59 19.91
N LYS A 12 -10.22 1.42 20.02
CA LYS A 12 -10.82 0.11 20.33
C LYS A 12 -10.71 -0.81 19.12
N ASN A 13 -10.52 -2.11 19.37
CA ASN A 13 -10.40 -3.14 18.33
C ASN A 13 -9.24 -2.91 17.34
N LEU A 14 -8.18 -2.19 17.76
CA LEU A 14 -6.98 -1.99 16.94
C LEU A 14 -6.06 -3.22 17.02
N ALA A 15 -5.85 -3.89 15.89
CA ALA A 15 -4.81 -4.91 15.75
C ALA A 15 -3.50 -4.26 15.23
N ALA A 16 -2.46 -4.25 16.06
CA ALA A 16 -1.15 -3.73 15.70
C ALA A 16 -0.23 -4.85 15.20
N PHE A 17 0.36 -4.65 14.02
CA PHE A 17 1.29 -5.60 13.41
C PHE A 17 2.69 -5.00 13.30
N ARG A 18 3.70 -5.83 13.53
CA ARG A 18 5.08 -5.49 13.19
C ARG A 18 5.29 -5.70 11.69
N GLY A 19 5.04 -4.65 10.90
CA GLY A 19 5.19 -4.68 9.46
C GLY A 19 6.65 -4.55 8.99
N TYR A 20 6.91 -5.09 7.81
CA TYR A 20 8.15 -4.89 7.06
C TYR A 20 7.77 -4.42 5.65
N SER A 21 8.37 -3.33 5.18
CA SER A 21 8.12 -2.84 3.83
C SER A 21 8.80 -3.73 2.79
N CYS A 22 8.19 -3.86 1.62
CA CYS A 22 8.77 -4.62 0.51
C CYS A 22 9.92 -3.87 -0.19
N ASP A 23 10.06 -2.57 0.05
CA ASP A 23 11.17 -1.75 -0.44
C ASP A 23 11.50 -0.65 0.58
N THR A 24 12.57 0.11 0.35
CA THR A 24 12.96 1.26 1.19
C THR A 24 12.52 2.59 0.59
N ALA A 25 12.21 2.63 -0.71
CA ALA A 25 11.65 3.82 -1.37
C ALA A 25 10.12 3.72 -1.44
N THR A 26 9.41 4.81 -1.10
CA THR A 26 7.92 4.88 -1.18
C THR A 26 7.43 4.50 -2.57
N LYS A 27 8.05 5.08 -3.61
CA LYS A 27 7.75 4.81 -5.03
C LYS A 27 7.76 3.31 -5.37
N LEU A 28 8.75 2.59 -4.89
CA LEU A 28 8.92 1.16 -5.19
C LEU A 28 8.03 0.31 -4.27
N SER A 29 7.87 0.74 -3.01
CA SER A 29 6.98 0.08 -2.04
C SER A 29 5.52 0.09 -2.51
N LEU A 30 5.02 1.21 -3.03
CA LEU A 30 3.65 1.28 -3.56
C LEU A 30 3.42 0.30 -4.70
N ARG A 31 4.43 0.00 -5.52
CA ARG A 31 4.32 -1.00 -6.60
C ARG A 31 4.11 -2.41 -6.05
N CYS A 32 4.92 -2.83 -5.07
CA CYS A 32 4.82 -4.18 -4.51
C CYS A 32 3.72 -4.35 -3.45
N MET A 33 3.27 -3.28 -2.79
CA MET A 33 2.26 -3.33 -1.72
C MET A 33 0.84 -3.60 -2.25
N PHE A 34 0.52 -3.17 -3.48
CA PHE A 34 -0.82 -3.31 -4.05
C PHE A 34 -0.99 -4.53 -4.97
N VAL A 35 0.03 -5.38 -5.06
CA VAL A 35 -0.04 -6.70 -5.69
C VAL A 35 0.21 -7.76 -4.62
N ARG A 36 -0.08 -9.02 -4.91
CA ARG A 36 0.22 -10.11 -3.98
C ARG A 36 1.73 -10.27 -3.81
N GLN A 37 2.15 -10.92 -2.73
CA GLN A 37 3.55 -11.29 -2.54
C GLN A 37 4.05 -12.10 -3.75
N GLY A 38 5.16 -11.67 -4.35
CA GLY A 38 5.71 -12.24 -5.59
C GLY A 38 5.09 -11.67 -6.89
N GLY A 39 4.05 -10.84 -6.79
CA GLY A 39 3.41 -10.12 -7.90
C GLY A 39 4.21 -8.93 -8.45
N ALA A 40 5.32 -8.59 -7.79
CA ALA A 40 6.35 -7.70 -8.33
C ALA A 40 7.69 -8.43 -8.42
N GLU A 41 8.47 -8.15 -9.45
CA GLU A 41 9.83 -8.66 -9.60
C GLU A 41 10.78 -8.09 -8.56
N ASP A 42 11.80 -8.89 -8.21
CA ASP A 42 12.93 -8.42 -7.41
C ASP A 42 13.99 -7.78 -8.33
N ASN A 43 13.57 -6.71 -9.01
CA ASN A 43 14.42 -5.90 -9.86
C ASN A 43 14.37 -4.42 -9.40
N PRO A 44 15.28 -3.55 -9.86
CA PRO A 44 15.34 -2.16 -9.40
C PRO A 44 14.08 -1.32 -9.67
N GLN A 45 13.20 -1.78 -10.56
CA GLN A 45 11.98 -1.09 -10.96
C GLN A 45 10.71 -1.68 -10.33
N ARG A 46 10.82 -2.79 -9.58
CA ARG A 46 9.69 -3.57 -9.07
C ARG A 46 8.63 -3.81 -10.16
N THR A 47 9.04 -4.39 -11.28
CA THR A 47 8.13 -4.66 -12.42
C THR A 47 6.92 -5.49 -11.98
N LEU A 48 5.71 -5.03 -12.31
CA LEU A 48 4.47 -5.70 -11.94
C LEU A 48 4.17 -6.87 -12.89
N LYS A 49 3.75 -8.00 -12.32
CA LYS A 49 3.37 -9.21 -13.07
C LYS A 49 1.86 -9.42 -13.16
N GLU A 50 1.10 -8.66 -12.39
CA GLU A 50 -0.35 -8.78 -12.28
C GLU A 50 -1.01 -7.40 -12.13
N GLN A 51 -2.33 -7.37 -12.29
CA GLN A 51 -3.14 -6.20 -11.98
C GLN A 51 -3.12 -5.94 -10.47
N ASN A 52 -3.16 -4.66 -10.09
CA ASN A 52 -3.22 -4.27 -8.69
C ASN A 52 -4.58 -4.64 -8.04
N ILE A 53 -4.63 -4.57 -6.72
CA ILE A 53 -5.83 -4.87 -5.94
C ILE A 53 -7.01 -3.95 -6.28
N PHE A 54 -6.76 -2.70 -6.70
CA PHE A 54 -7.83 -1.76 -7.06
C PHE A 54 -8.57 -2.20 -8.33
N ALA A 55 -7.87 -2.77 -9.31
CA ALA A 55 -8.50 -3.35 -10.49
C ALA A 55 -9.47 -4.50 -10.12
N VAL A 56 -9.07 -5.36 -9.17
CA VAL A 56 -9.92 -6.44 -8.65
C VAL A 56 -11.13 -5.90 -7.92
N LEU A 57 -10.96 -4.92 -7.02
CA LEU A 57 -12.07 -4.29 -6.30
C LEU A 57 -13.07 -3.63 -7.25
N LYS A 58 -12.58 -2.95 -8.28
CA LYS A 58 -13.44 -2.34 -9.31
C LYS A 58 -14.26 -3.41 -10.07
N GLN A 59 -13.65 -4.54 -10.41
CA GLN A 59 -14.36 -5.66 -11.05
C GLN A 59 -15.45 -6.25 -10.15
N LEU A 60 -15.26 -6.21 -8.82
CA LEU A 60 -16.25 -6.62 -7.83
C LEU A 60 -17.32 -5.55 -7.54
N GLY A 61 -17.29 -4.42 -8.25
CA GLY A 61 -18.30 -3.36 -8.15
C GLY A 61 -18.04 -2.31 -7.07
N PHE A 62 -16.85 -2.27 -6.48
CA PHE A 62 -16.48 -1.23 -5.52
C PHE A 62 -16.15 0.09 -6.25
N SER A 63 -16.53 1.21 -5.64
CA SER A 63 -16.04 2.55 -6.00
C SER A 63 -14.69 2.82 -5.32
N SER A 64 -13.89 3.74 -5.86
CA SER A 64 -12.58 4.08 -5.31
C SER A 64 -12.38 5.59 -5.32
N ASP A 65 -12.09 6.15 -4.14
CA ASP A 65 -11.75 7.55 -3.95
C ASP A 65 -10.33 7.63 -3.37
N LEU A 66 -9.46 8.45 -3.98
CA LEU A 66 -8.09 8.63 -3.53
C LEU A 66 -7.93 9.98 -2.82
N TYR A 67 -7.61 9.94 -1.53
CA TYR A 67 -7.24 11.10 -0.74
C TYR A 67 -5.75 11.04 -0.43
N ALA A 68 -4.97 11.93 -1.06
CA ALA A 68 -3.52 11.98 -0.87
C ALA A 68 -3.05 13.42 -0.62
N MET A 69 -2.12 13.57 0.32
CA MET A 69 -1.44 14.85 0.58
C MET A 69 -0.20 15.04 -0.30
N GLN A 70 0.40 13.94 -0.76
CA GLN A 70 1.51 13.95 -1.71
C GLN A 70 0.97 13.75 -3.12
N SER A 71 1.55 14.45 -4.11
CA SER A 71 1.09 14.51 -5.51
C SER A 71 1.35 13.22 -6.32
N GLU A 72 1.21 12.08 -5.67
CA GLU A 72 1.51 10.74 -6.17
C GLU A 72 0.33 10.10 -6.92
N MET A 73 -0.60 10.89 -7.47
CA MET A 73 -1.81 10.38 -8.16
C MET A 73 -1.51 9.36 -9.27
N TRP A 74 -0.38 9.53 -9.98
CA TRP A 74 0.03 8.63 -11.06
C TRP A 74 0.33 7.19 -10.58
N PHE A 75 0.59 6.98 -9.28
CA PHE A 75 0.84 5.65 -8.72
C PHE A 75 -0.40 4.77 -8.69
N TYR A 76 -1.57 5.39 -8.59
CA TYR A 76 -2.85 4.72 -8.30
C TYR A 76 -3.74 4.57 -9.53
N SER A 77 -3.32 5.10 -10.69
CA SER A 77 -4.15 5.24 -11.89
C SER A 77 -3.89 4.18 -12.96
N ASN A 78 -3.11 3.14 -12.64
CA ASN A 78 -2.80 2.02 -13.55
C ASN A 78 -3.84 0.90 -13.46
#